data_AF-B5Y3X8-F1
#
_entry.id   AF-B5Y3X8-F1
#
_cell.length_a   1.000
_cell.length_b   1.000
_cell.length_c   1.000
_cell.angle_alpha   90.00
_cell.angle_beta   90.00
_cell.angle_gamma   90.00
#
_symmetry.space_group_name_H-M   'P 1'
#
loop_
_entity.id
_entity.type
_entity.pdbx_description
1 polymer ?
#
loop_
_entity_poly.entity_id
_entity_poly.type
_entity_poly.pdbx_seq_one_letter_code
_entity_poly.pdbx_strand_id
1 'polypeptide(L)'
;MDNTEIQQSVGYSYPQLKPTEIVQCMEELGISLTKDELLEPQKHKDKIRNIFVQLMTTCTGKSDEDFQATEAMKAKANTMEYGDQLHADFTDLKFFLTLQTLMIDCGVPNFSWRDLYNPTHKRLKVQLAAIINFLRFLQERLKLYQELNEPRTELLEAFDEVQVEHDELKAQLEQTELDSKDKLDAMDEVVQECQGLELEIARNNKLQAAAREEAAALKMRANDLKDELATAVWAFQEAEAEEERLRAQVVSSPDRRRAELEHRSALLTKAKDDCNKLENDVQSAKLKTVKVKQASKDLESTLVILDDLREEATKLADLILQKESTLKEMDSFMKKKNDFFEESEEAERYLHRTEERISHQVKAHKMQIAATQESLDLAKSQLLAVEKDRREGMLRVQAGEAEEN
;
A
#
# COMPACT_ATOMS: atom_id res chain seq x y z
N MET A 1 104.47 92.79 -78.60
CA MET A 1 105.31 91.63 -78.96
C MET A 1 105.56 90.87 -77.67
N ASP A 2 105.24 89.62 -77.49
CA ASP A 2 104.48 88.64 -78.27
C ASP A 2 104.28 87.41 -77.37
N ASN A 3 103.24 86.63 -77.65
CA ASN A 3 103.01 85.23 -77.23
C ASN A 3 102.64 84.88 -75.78
N THR A 4 101.33 84.92 -75.54
CA THR A 4 100.48 83.76 -75.18
C THR A 4 101.15 82.38 -75.20
N GLU A 5 101.36 81.80 -74.02
CA GLU A 5 101.44 80.34 -73.84
C GLU A 5 100.02 79.81 -73.61
N ILE A 6 99.43 79.31 -74.69
CA ILE A 6 98.21 78.53 -74.68
C ILE A 6 98.53 77.18 -74.04
N GLN A 7 97.87 76.89 -72.92
CA GLN A 7 97.81 75.56 -72.31
C GLN A 7 97.46 74.51 -73.37
N GLN A 8 98.42 73.67 -73.71
CA GLN A 8 98.20 72.50 -74.55
C GLN A 8 97.32 71.51 -73.77
N SER A 9 96.05 71.42 -74.15
CA SER A 9 95.14 70.39 -73.66
C SER A 9 95.68 69.02 -74.05
N VAL A 10 95.84 68.12 -73.07
CA VAL A 10 96.16 66.70 -73.25
C VAL A 10 95.10 66.09 -74.19
N GLY A 11 95.45 65.87 -75.46
CA GLY A 11 94.52 65.35 -76.46
C GLY A 11 94.32 63.84 -76.26
N TYR A 12 93.09 63.42 -75.99
CA TYR A 12 92.69 62.02 -76.10
C TYR A 12 93.02 61.52 -77.52
N SER A 13 93.89 60.52 -77.63
CA SER A 13 94.36 59.97 -78.90
C SER A 13 93.53 58.74 -79.27
N TYR A 14 92.42 58.94 -79.98
CA TYR A 14 91.70 57.84 -80.65
C TYR A 14 92.33 57.53 -82.03
N PRO A 15 92.22 56.29 -82.52
CA PRO A 15 92.78 55.90 -83.82
C PRO A 15 92.22 56.76 -84.96
N GLN A 16 93.11 57.29 -85.80
CA GLN A 16 92.72 58.01 -87.01
C GLN A 16 92.26 57.01 -88.07
N LEU A 17 90.97 56.69 -88.09
CA LEU A 17 90.37 55.76 -89.05
C LEU A 17 90.47 56.28 -90.48
N LYS A 18 90.66 55.38 -91.45
CA LYS A 18 90.58 55.74 -92.87
C LYS A 18 89.11 55.99 -93.27
N PRO A 19 88.82 56.83 -94.29
CA PRO A 19 87.45 57.06 -94.75
C PRO A 19 86.68 55.78 -95.08
N THR A 20 87.37 54.74 -95.58
CA THR A 20 86.79 53.43 -95.86
C THR A 20 86.37 52.68 -94.59
N GLU A 21 87.17 52.76 -93.53
CA GLU A 21 86.90 52.11 -92.24
C GLU A 21 85.74 52.80 -91.52
N ILE A 22 85.64 54.13 -91.61
CA ILE A 22 84.50 54.89 -91.06
C ILE A 22 83.20 54.45 -91.73
N VAL A 23 83.17 54.38 -93.06
CA VAL A 23 81.97 53.94 -93.79
C VAL A 23 81.56 52.52 -93.38
N GLN A 24 82.51 51.60 -93.29
CA GLN A 24 82.22 50.22 -92.85
C GLN A 24 81.67 50.18 -91.41
N CYS A 25 82.27 50.91 -90.47
CA CYS A 25 81.78 50.96 -89.08
C CYS A 25 80.38 51.58 -89.01
N MET A 26 80.07 52.58 -89.84
CA MET A 26 78.73 53.16 -89.89
C MET A 26 77.71 52.17 -90.44
N GLU A 27 78.08 51.38 -91.46
CA GLU A 27 77.22 50.32 -92.00
C GLU A 27 76.95 49.22 -90.96
N GLU A 28 77.96 48.82 -90.18
CA GLU A 28 77.80 47.89 -89.05
C GLU A 28 76.85 48.42 -87.97
N LEU A 29 76.77 49.76 -87.80
CA LEU A 29 75.84 50.43 -86.90
C LEU A 29 74.44 50.65 -87.53
N GLY A 30 74.23 50.25 -88.80
CA GLY A 30 72.99 50.47 -89.54
C GLY A 30 72.79 51.91 -90.04
N ILE A 31 73.85 52.72 -90.05
CA ILE A 31 73.84 54.14 -90.41
C ILE A 31 74.37 54.32 -91.84
N SER A 32 73.54 54.81 -92.76
CA SER A 32 73.93 54.99 -94.16
C SER A 32 74.83 56.21 -94.38
N LEU A 33 76.13 55.98 -94.63
CA LEU A 33 77.11 57.01 -94.98
C LEU A 33 77.92 56.57 -96.20
N THR A 34 77.92 57.38 -97.27
CA THR A 34 78.75 57.10 -98.45
C THR A 34 80.11 57.81 -98.37
N LYS A 35 81.08 57.35 -99.18
CA LYS A 35 82.42 57.99 -99.25
C LYS A 35 82.33 59.44 -99.74
N ASP A 36 81.44 59.73 -100.69
CA ASP A 36 81.27 61.07 -101.25
C ASP A 36 80.68 62.03 -100.22
N GLU A 37 79.73 61.58 -99.41
CA GLU A 37 79.15 62.35 -98.30
C GLU A 37 80.19 62.66 -97.21
N LEU A 38 81.14 61.75 -96.97
CA LEU A 38 82.23 61.98 -96.04
C LEU A 38 83.28 62.95 -96.61
N LEU A 39 83.55 62.93 -97.93
CA LEU A 39 84.52 63.80 -98.60
C LEU A 39 83.99 65.22 -98.82
N GLU A 40 82.70 65.37 -99.13
CA GLU A 40 82.03 66.66 -99.37
C GLU A 40 80.85 66.91 -98.41
N PRO A 41 81.08 66.91 -97.08
CA PRO A 41 79.98 66.93 -96.11
C PRO A 41 79.14 68.21 -96.15
N GLN A 42 79.70 69.32 -96.65
CA GLN A 42 78.98 70.59 -96.79
C GLN A 42 77.79 70.49 -97.76
N LYS A 43 77.89 69.67 -98.81
CA LYS A 43 76.79 69.44 -99.77
C LYS A 43 75.68 68.56 -99.19
N HIS A 44 75.97 67.83 -98.11
CA HIS A 44 75.10 66.83 -97.49
C HIS A 44 74.81 67.12 -96.02
N LYS A 45 74.81 68.41 -95.62
CA LYS A 45 74.68 68.86 -94.23
C LYS A 45 73.49 68.25 -93.47
N ASP A 46 72.33 68.12 -94.11
CA ASP A 46 71.12 67.59 -93.48
C ASP A 46 71.27 66.08 -93.20
N LYS A 47 71.96 65.36 -94.09
CA LYS A 47 72.28 63.95 -93.90
C LYS A 47 73.31 63.76 -92.78
N ILE A 48 74.34 64.61 -92.71
CA ILE A 48 75.33 64.57 -91.63
C ILE A 48 74.69 64.85 -90.27
N ARG A 49 73.75 65.81 -90.22
CA ARG A 49 72.94 66.05 -89.01
C ARG A 49 72.18 64.80 -88.59
N ASN A 50 71.49 64.15 -89.52
CA ASN A 50 70.74 62.91 -89.24
C ASN A 50 71.64 61.77 -88.77
N ILE A 51 72.87 61.68 -89.28
CA ILE A 51 73.88 60.71 -88.80
C ILE A 51 74.23 60.98 -87.33
N PHE A 52 74.44 62.24 -86.93
CA PHE A 52 74.69 62.57 -85.53
C PHE A 52 73.49 62.29 -84.62
N VAL A 53 72.26 62.49 -85.12
CA VAL A 53 71.04 62.08 -84.40
C VAL A 53 71.07 60.57 -84.17
N GLN A 54 71.25 59.76 -85.22
CA GLN A 54 71.29 58.31 -85.12
C GLN A 54 72.39 57.82 -84.17
N LEU A 55 73.61 58.37 -84.28
CA LEU A 55 74.72 58.03 -83.39
C LEU A 55 74.41 58.38 -81.93
N MET A 56 73.78 59.52 -81.68
CA MET A 56 73.41 59.94 -80.34
C MET A 56 72.30 59.04 -79.74
N THR A 57 71.31 58.66 -80.56
CA THR A 57 70.30 57.67 -80.16
C THR A 57 70.93 56.34 -79.80
N THR A 58 71.88 55.83 -80.60
CA THR A 58 72.59 54.58 -80.30
C THR A 58 73.41 54.67 -79.02
N CYS A 59 74.06 55.80 -78.75
CA CYS A 59 74.90 55.97 -77.55
C CYS A 59 74.09 56.16 -76.27
N THR A 60 72.99 56.92 -76.33
CA THR A 60 72.30 57.44 -75.13
C THR A 60 70.90 56.87 -74.93
N GLY A 61 70.35 56.19 -75.94
CA GLY A 61 68.95 55.75 -75.97
C GLY A 61 67.95 56.89 -76.19
N LYS A 62 68.40 58.15 -76.30
CA LYS A 62 67.53 59.31 -76.50
C LYS A 62 67.26 59.53 -77.99
N SER A 63 66.00 59.49 -78.36
CA SER A 63 65.53 59.75 -79.72
C SER A 63 65.19 61.23 -79.92
N ASP A 64 64.87 61.63 -81.15
CA ASP A 64 64.38 62.98 -81.46
C ASP A 64 63.12 63.33 -80.64
N GLU A 65 62.30 62.32 -80.29
CA GLU A 65 61.09 62.47 -79.47
C GLU A 65 61.40 62.93 -78.03
N ASP A 66 62.53 62.53 -77.46
CA ASP A 66 62.94 62.91 -76.11
C ASP A 66 63.33 64.40 -76.01
N PHE A 67 63.66 65.01 -77.15
CA PHE A 67 63.98 66.44 -77.22
C PHE A 67 62.76 67.29 -77.53
N GLN A 68 61.66 66.69 -77.99
CA GLN A 68 60.42 67.40 -78.26
C GLN A 68 59.84 68.05 -77.00
N ALA A 69 59.05 69.10 -77.21
CA ALA A 69 58.34 69.76 -76.14
C ALA A 69 57.32 68.80 -75.49
N THR A 70 57.37 68.69 -74.17
CA THR A 70 56.34 68.01 -73.37
C THR A 70 54.98 68.69 -73.57
N GLU A 71 53.89 67.99 -73.30
CA GLU A 71 52.53 68.53 -73.45
C GLU A 71 52.32 69.82 -72.64
N ALA A 72 52.90 69.90 -71.44
CA ALA A 72 52.89 71.10 -70.61
C ALA A 72 53.66 72.28 -71.24
N MET A 73 54.74 72.02 -71.98
CA MET A 73 55.49 73.05 -72.71
C MET A 73 54.71 73.55 -73.93
N LYS A 74 54.13 72.63 -74.72
CA LYS A 74 53.30 72.94 -75.89
C LYS A 74 52.08 73.80 -75.52
N ALA A 75 51.39 73.45 -74.43
CA ALA A 75 50.25 74.22 -73.92
C ALA A 75 50.63 75.67 -73.55
N LYS A 76 51.86 75.90 -73.07
CA LYS A 76 52.37 77.22 -72.69
C LYS A 76 52.81 78.04 -73.90
N ALA A 77 53.39 77.43 -74.93
CA ALA A 77 53.72 78.15 -76.17
C ALA A 77 52.51 78.67 -76.93
N ASN A 78 51.39 77.94 -76.92
CA ASN A 78 50.14 78.40 -77.54
C ASN A 78 49.61 79.71 -76.94
N THR A 79 50.11 80.13 -75.77
CA THR A 79 49.78 81.41 -75.12
C THR A 79 50.75 82.54 -75.47
N MET A 80 51.83 82.26 -76.24
CA MET A 80 52.89 83.20 -76.60
C MET A 80 52.88 83.50 -78.10
N GLU A 81 53.10 84.77 -78.48
CA GLU A 81 53.03 85.27 -79.88
C GLU A 81 54.02 84.58 -80.85
N TYR A 82 55.10 83.99 -80.34
CA TYR A 82 56.12 83.25 -81.11
C TYR A 82 56.43 81.85 -80.53
N GLY A 83 55.47 81.25 -79.82
CA GLY A 83 55.67 80.00 -79.09
C GLY A 83 56.21 78.83 -79.94
N ASP A 84 55.71 78.68 -81.16
CA ASP A 84 56.10 77.58 -82.05
C ASP A 84 57.55 77.68 -82.57
N GLN A 85 58.00 78.89 -82.93
CA GLN A 85 59.39 79.12 -83.36
C GLN A 85 60.36 78.92 -82.20
N LEU A 86 60.02 79.45 -81.02
CA LEU A 86 60.80 79.25 -79.81
C LEU A 86 60.91 77.76 -79.46
N HIS A 87 59.84 76.98 -79.63
CA HIS A 87 59.87 75.54 -79.40
C HIS A 87 60.78 74.76 -80.36
N ALA A 88 60.77 75.10 -81.64
CA ALA A 88 61.70 74.51 -82.61
C ALA A 88 63.16 74.83 -82.22
N ASP A 89 63.45 76.10 -81.89
CA ASP A 89 64.78 76.54 -81.48
C ASP A 89 65.25 75.89 -80.17
N PHE A 90 64.35 75.70 -79.19
CA PHE A 90 64.67 75.00 -77.94
C PHE A 90 64.93 73.51 -78.15
N THR A 91 64.21 72.86 -79.07
CA THR A 91 64.42 71.45 -79.42
C THR A 91 65.79 71.26 -80.04
N ASP A 92 66.13 72.11 -81.02
CA ASP A 92 67.45 72.12 -81.66
C ASP A 92 68.57 72.42 -80.65
N LEU A 93 68.35 73.35 -79.71
CA LEU A 93 69.31 73.66 -78.64
C LEU A 93 69.53 72.47 -77.70
N LYS A 94 68.47 71.79 -77.26
CA LYS A 94 68.58 70.60 -76.39
C LYS A 94 69.31 69.46 -77.09
N PHE A 95 68.97 69.22 -78.36
CA PHE A 95 69.68 68.28 -79.21
C PHE A 95 71.18 68.62 -79.25
N PHE A 96 71.52 69.87 -79.53
CA PHE A 96 72.91 70.31 -79.63
C PHE A 96 73.66 70.18 -78.30
N LEU A 97 73.08 70.58 -77.17
CA LEU A 97 73.72 70.46 -75.85
C LEU A 97 73.96 69.00 -75.48
N THR A 98 73.01 68.12 -75.81
CA THR A 98 73.15 66.67 -75.56
C THR A 98 74.23 66.06 -76.45
N LEU A 99 74.23 66.41 -77.74
CA LEU A 99 75.28 65.99 -78.67
C LEU A 99 76.64 66.54 -78.27
N GLN A 100 76.73 67.80 -77.84
CA GLN A 100 77.97 68.42 -77.38
C GLN A 100 78.52 67.69 -76.15
N THR A 101 77.66 67.33 -75.20
CA THR A 101 78.03 66.53 -74.02
C THR A 101 78.57 65.16 -74.44
N LEU A 102 77.85 64.45 -75.33
CA LEU A 102 78.32 63.18 -75.89
C LEU A 102 79.67 63.32 -76.59
N MET A 103 79.87 64.40 -77.35
CA MET A 103 81.13 64.65 -78.05
C MET A 103 82.28 64.94 -77.10
N ILE A 104 82.02 65.62 -75.97
CA ILE A 104 83.00 65.79 -74.89
C ILE A 104 83.39 64.42 -74.32
N ASP A 105 82.42 63.55 -74.04
CA ASP A 105 82.64 62.20 -73.52
C ASP A 105 83.42 61.31 -74.53
N CYS A 106 83.20 61.54 -75.83
CA CYS A 106 83.97 60.89 -76.91
C CYS A 106 85.40 61.46 -77.07
N GLY A 107 85.78 62.51 -76.35
CA GLY A 107 87.11 63.14 -76.43
C GLY A 107 87.23 64.28 -77.45
N VAL A 108 86.12 64.89 -77.88
CA VAL A 108 86.06 66.06 -78.77
C VAL A 108 85.45 67.26 -78.03
N PRO A 109 86.23 67.97 -77.18
CA PRO A 109 85.69 69.00 -76.30
C PRO A 109 85.19 70.27 -77.02
N ASN A 110 85.68 70.53 -78.23
CA ASN A 110 85.42 71.77 -78.96
C ASN A 110 84.29 71.65 -80.01
N PHE A 111 83.32 70.75 -79.81
CA PHE A 111 82.17 70.58 -80.73
C PHE A 111 81.27 71.83 -80.72
N SER A 112 80.87 72.30 -81.90
CA SER A 112 80.19 73.59 -82.09
C SER A 112 79.11 73.51 -83.17
N TRP A 113 78.20 74.49 -83.23
CA TRP A 113 77.18 74.58 -84.27
C TRP A 113 77.72 74.56 -85.71
N ARG A 114 78.97 75.04 -85.91
CA ARG A 114 79.64 74.98 -87.22
C ARG A 114 79.80 73.55 -87.71
N ASP A 115 79.90 72.57 -86.81
CA ASP A 115 80.03 71.16 -87.15
C ASP A 115 78.77 70.56 -87.76
N LEU A 116 77.62 71.14 -87.45
CA LEU A 116 76.33 70.71 -88.00
C LEU A 116 75.96 71.50 -89.25
N TYR A 117 76.09 72.83 -89.22
CA TYR A 117 75.65 73.69 -90.33
C TYR A 117 76.69 73.87 -91.44
N ASN A 118 77.99 73.74 -91.12
CA ASN A 118 79.07 73.86 -92.09
C ASN A 118 80.18 72.81 -91.83
N PRO A 119 79.84 71.52 -91.94
CA PRO A 119 80.78 70.44 -91.66
C PRO A 119 81.95 70.47 -92.65
N THR A 120 83.15 70.18 -92.15
CA THR A 120 84.36 70.06 -92.98
C THR A 120 84.87 68.63 -92.96
N HIS A 121 85.37 68.13 -94.10
CA HIS A 121 85.84 66.75 -94.23
C HIS A 121 86.79 66.32 -93.10
N LYS A 122 87.83 67.12 -92.85
CA LYS A 122 88.84 66.82 -91.83
C LYS A 122 88.23 66.70 -90.43
N ARG A 123 87.29 67.59 -90.09
CA ARG A 123 86.69 67.66 -88.75
C ARG A 123 85.62 66.60 -88.54
N LEU A 124 84.77 66.37 -89.53
CA LEU A 124 83.77 65.29 -89.50
C LEU A 124 84.45 63.93 -89.35
N LYS A 125 85.52 63.67 -90.10
CA LYS A 125 86.31 62.43 -89.98
C LYS A 125 86.78 62.16 -88.55
N VAL A 126 87.30 63.19 -87.89
CA VAL A 126 87.78 63.13 -86.50
C VAL A 126 86.62 62.87 -85.53
N GLN A 127 85.50 63.55 -85.71
CA GLN A 127 84.30 63.39 -84.88
C GLN A 127 83.70 61.99 -84.99
N LEU A 128 83.57 61.46 -86.21
CA LEU A 128 83.04 60.12 -86.43
C LEU A 128 83.99 59.05 -85.88
N ALA A 129 85.30 59.20 -86.06
CA ALA A 129 86.27 58.28 -85.47
C ALA A 129 86.21 58.26 -83.94
N ALA A 130 86.03 59.42 -83.31
CA ALA A 130 85.87 59.53 -81.86
C ALA A 130 84.61 58.82 -81.35
N ILE A 131 83.44 59.09 -81.96
CA ILE A 131 82.18 58.42 -81.58
C ILE A 131 82.25 56.92 -81.85
N ILE A 132 82.79 56.48 -82.99
CA ILE A 132 82.93 55.04 -83.30
C ILE A 132 83.78 54.36 -82.22
N ASN A 133 84.88 54.98 -81.81
CA ASN A 133 85.72 54.44 -80.75
C ASN A 133 84.97 54.35 -79.41
N PHE A 134 84.20 55.38 -79.07
CA PHE A 134 83.34 55.38 -77.89
C PHE A 134 82.27 54.28 -77.95
N LEU A 135 81.61 54.10 -79.08
CA LEU A 135 80.61 53.04 -79.29
C LEU A 135 81.20 51.64 -79.15
N ARG A 136 82.41 51.41 -79.67
CA ARG A 136 83.12 50.13 -79.48
C ARG A 136 83.40 49.86 -78.01
N PHE A 137 83.86 50.87 -77.28
CA PHE A 137 84.05 50.77 -75.83
C PHE A 137 82.73 50.49 -75.09
N LEU A 138 81.64 51.17 -75.46
CA LEU A 138 80.32 50.91 -74.90
C LEU A 138 79.85 49.48 -75.16
N GLN A 139 80.03 48.95 -76.37
CA GLN A 139 79.65 47.58 -76.72
C GLN A 139 80.41 46.53 -75.91
N GLU A 140 81.71 46.72 -75.68
CA GLU A 140 82.51 45.83 -74.83
C GLU A 140 82.03 45.87 -73.38
N ARG A 141 81.69 47.05 -72.85
CA ARG A 141 81.17 47.21 -71.49
C ARG A 141 79.74 46.69 -71.34
N LEU A 142 78.92 46.80 -72.37
CA LEU A 142 77.53 46.34 -72.35
C LEU A 142 77.46 44.83 -72.16
N LYS A 143 78.37 44.05 -72.75
CA LYS A 143 78.44 42.59 -72.53
C LYS A 143 78.69 42.25 -71.06
N LEU A 144 79.66 42.91 -70.43
CA LEU A 144 79.94 42.74 -69.00
C LEU A 144 78.74 43.14 -68.14
N TYR A 145 78.06 44.23 -68.50
CA TYR A 145 76.85 44.65 -67.79
C TYR A 145 75.71 43.65 -67.94
N GLN A 146 75.52 43.07 -69.12
CA GLN A 146 74.53 42.02 -69.37
C GLN A 146 74.81 40.78 -68.50
N GLU A 147 76.05 40.29 -68.47
CA GLU A 147 76.45 39.16 -67.63
C GLU A 147 76.22 39.41 -66.13
N LEU A 148 76.47 40.64 -65.65
CA LEU A 148 76.20 41.01 -64.26
C LEU A 148 74.71 41.19 -63.95
N ASN A 149 73.90 41.47 -64.98
CA ASN A 149 72.48 41.77 -64.83
C ASN A 149 71.59 40.54 -65.02
N GLU A 150 72.05 39.51 -65.72
CA GLU A 150 71.34 38.24 -65.91
C GLU A 150 70.94 37.58 -64.59
N PRO A 151 71.82 37.41 -63.58
CA PRO A 151 71.42 36.87 -62.28
C PRO A 151 70.37 37.72 -61.55
N ARG A 152 70.39 39.05 -61.77
CA ARG A 152 69.40 39.95 -61.18
C ARG A 152 68.04 39.74 -61.84
N THR A 153 68.00 39.60 -63.16
CA THR A 153 66.76 39.33 -63.90
C THR A 153 66.18 37.97 -63.49
N GLU A 154 67.01 36.92 -63.44
CA GLU A 154 66.58 35.59 -62.97
C GLU A 154 66.02 35.63 -61.53
N LEU A 155 66.68 36.37 -60.63
CA LEU A 155 66.21 36.52 -59.26
C LEU A 155 64.86 37.26 -59.17
N LEU A 156 64.65 38.27 -60.01
CA LEU A 156 63.37 38.99 -60.06
C LEU A 156 62.25 38.09 -60.59
N GLU A 157 62.51 37.32 -61.64
CA GLU A 157 61.55 36.34 -62.18
C GLU A 157 61.20 35.28 -61.14
N ALA A 158 62.19 34.69 -60.46
CA ALA A 158 61.96 33.73 -59.39
C ALA A 158 61.20 34.33 -58.19
N PHE A 159 61.46 35.60 -57.86
CA PHE A 159 60.73 36.31 -56.81
C PHE A 159 59.25 36.49 -57.18
N ASP A 160 58.97 36.91 -58.42
CA ASP A 160 57.61 37.07 -58.92
C ASP A 160 56.85 35.73 -58.91
N GLU A 161 57.49 34.62 -59.32
CA GLU A 161 56.92 33.27 -59.27
C GLU A 161 56.55 32.85 -57.83
N VAL A 162 57.49 33.02 -56.89
CA VAL A 162 57.25 32.69 -55.47
C VAL A 162 56.17 33.57 -54.87
N GLN A 163 56.09 34.84 -55.27
CA GLN A 163 55.05 35.74 -54.78
C GLN A 163 53.66 35.33 -55.27
N VAL A 164 53.54 34.90 -56.54
CA VAL A 164 52.28 34.33 -57.06
C VAL A 164 51.89 33.07 -56.29
N GLU A 165 52.81 32.13 -56.08
CA GLU A 165 52.52 30.89 -55.32
C GLU A 165 52.10 31.20 -53.87
N HIS A 166 52.78 32.16 -53.22
CA HIS A 166 52.44 32.60 -51.87
C HIS A 166 51.01 33.15 -51.81
N ASP A 167 50.62 34.00 -52.76
CA ASP A 167 49.29 34.60 -52.78
C ASP A 167 48.20 33.54 -53.06
N GLU A 168 48.47 32.56 -53.92
CA GLU A 168 47.58 31.42 -54.15
C GLU A 168 47.41 30.54 -52.90
N LEU A 169 48.50 30.17 -52.23
CA LEU A 169 48.46 29.37 -51.00
C LEU A 169 47.75 30.11 -49.87
N LYS A 170 47.95 31.43 -49.77
CA LYS A 170 47.27 32.27 -48.78
C LYS A 170 45.75 32.29 -49.02
N ALA A 171 45.31 32.38 -50.27
CA ALA A 171 43.89 32.31 -50.62
C ALA A 171 43.28 30.93 -50.29
N GLN A 172 44.02 29.85 -50.56
CA GLN A 172 43.58 28.49 -50.21
C GLN A 172 43.46 28.28 -48.68
N LEU A 173 44.39 28.86 -47.92
CA LEU A 173 44.35 28.81 -46.45
C LEU A 173 43.09 29.53 -45.92
N GLU A 174 42.83 30.75 -46.40
CA GLU A 174 41.66 31.53 -45.99
C GLU A 174 40.34 30.80 -46.31
N GLN A 175 40.24 30.20 -47.50
CA GLN A 175 39.08 29.40 -47.87
C GLN A 175 38.91 28.17 -46.95
N THR A 176 40.00 27.48 -46.62
CA THR A 176 39.96 26.30 -45.75
C THR A 176 39.58 26.67 -44.31
N GLU A 177 40.04 27.82 -43.82
CA GLU A 177 39.67 28.34 -42.49
C GLU A 177 38.18 28.70 -42.44
N LEU A 178 37.64 29.34 -43.48
CA LEU A 178 36.20 29.59 -43.62
C LEU A 178 35.39 28.29 -43.65
N ASP A 179 35.75 27.35 -44.52
CA ASP A 179 35.07 26.05 -44.61
C ASP A 179 35.14 25.28 -43.28
N SER A 180 36.26 25.36 -42.56
CA SER A 180 36.41 24.74 -41.25
C SER A 180 35.51 25.38 -40.21
N LYS A 181 35.35 26.71 -40.24
CA LYS A 181 34.47 27.42 -39.34
C LYS A 181 33.01 27.07 -39.60
N ASP A 182 32.57 27.08 -40.86
CA ASP A 182 31.20 26.70 -41.24
C ASP A 182 30.87 25.26 -40.81
N LYS A 183 31.84 24.34 -40.95
CA LYS A 183 31.69 22.95 -40.47
C LYS A 183 31.60 22.85 -38.95
N LEU A 184 32.36 23.66 -38.21
CA LEU A 184 32.28 23.71 -36.75
C LEU A 184 30.92 24.24 -36.29
N ASP A 185 30.44 25.32 -36.90
CA ASP A 185 29.13 25.90 -36.58
C ASP A 185 28.00 24.89 -36.89
N ALA A 186 28.05 24.21 -38.03
CA ALA A 186 27.10 23.15 -38.37
C ALA A 186 27.18 21.94 -37.42
N MET A 187 28.38 21.58 -36.96
CA MET A 187 28.55 20.52 -35.96
C MET A 187 27.92 20.91 -34.62
N ASP A 188 28.11 22.16 -34.18
CA ASP A 188 27.52 22.67 -32.94
C ASP A 188 25.98 22.67 -33.00
N GLU A 189 25.39 23.04 -34.14
CA GLU A 189 23.94 22.93 -34.35
C GLU A 189 23.44 21.49 -34.20
N VAL A 190 24.10 20.53 -34.85
CA VAL A 190 23.76 19.10 -34.75
C VAL A 190 23.92 18.59 -33.32
N VAL A 191 24.98 19.00 -32.60
CA VAL A 191 25.18 18.64 -31.19
C VAL A 191 24.04 19.16 -30.32
N GLN A 192 23.59 20.40 -30.53
CA GLN A 192 22.45 20.96 -29.80
C GLN A 192 21.14 20.22 -30.12
N GLU A 193 20.91 19.87 -31.38
CA GLU A 193 19.73 19.07 -31.77
C GLU A 193 19.76 17.68 -31.12
N CYS A 194 20.89 16.99 -31.14
CA CYS A 194 21.07 15.70 -30.47
C CYS A 194 20.79 15.80 -28.97
N GLN A 195 21.30 16.83 -28.28
CA GLN A 195 21.01 17.05 -26.86
C GLN A 195 19.52 17.28 -26.60
N GLY A 196 18.84 18.05 -27.47
CA GLY A 196 17.41 18.26 -27.41
C GLY A 196 16.61 16.95 -27.56
N LEU A 197 16.98 16.13 -28.54
CA LEU A 197 16.37 14.83 -28.78
C LEU A 197 16.61 13.85 -27.62
N GLU A 198 17.81 13.83 -27.02
CA GLU A 198 18.12 13.01 -25.85
C GLU A 198 17.22 13.37 -24.65
N LEU A 199 17.01 14.67 -24.39
CA LEU A 199 16.11 15.14 -23.34
C LEU A 199 14.66 14.72 -23.62
N GLU A 200 14.22 14.81 -24.88
CA GLU A 200 12.87 14.41 -25.26
C GLU A 200 12.66 12.90 -25.13
N ILE A 201 13.63 12.09 -25.57
CA ILE A 201 13.63 10.64 -25.37
C ILE A 201 13.57 10.30 -23.88
N ALA A 202 14.37 10.96 -23.04
CA ALA A 202 14.34 10.75 -21.59
C ALA A 202 12.97 11.08 -20.98
N ARG A 203 12.35 12.19 -21.42
CA ARG A 203 10.99 12.58 -21.00
C ARG A 203 9.94 11.56 -21.44
N ASN A 204 9.99 11.13 -22.70
CA ASN A 204 9.05 10.16 -23.26
C ASN A 204 9.18 8.79 -22.59
N ASN A 205 10.40 8.36 -22.26
CA ASN A 205 10.64 7.13 -21.51
C ASN A 205 10.03 7.19 -20.10
N LYS A 206 10.13 8.33 -19.40
CA LYS A 206 9.47 8.52 -18.10
C LYS A 206 7.94 8.45 -18.22
N LEU A 207 7.36 9.12 -19.21
CA LEU A 207 5.92 9.08 -19.48
C LEU A 207 5.46 7.65 -19.82
N GLN A 208 6.23 6.94 -20.66
CA GLN A 208 5.92 5.55 -21.01
C GLN A 208 5.99 4.63 -19.79
N ALA A 209 6.96 4.81 -18.89
CA ALA A 209 7.06 4.04 -17.65
C ALA A 209 5.84 4.28 -16.74
N ALA A 210 5.46 5.56 -16.54
CA ALA A 210 4.28 5.91 -15.76
C ALA A 210 2.98 5.34 -16.35
N ALA A 211 2.80 5.45 -17.66
CA ALA A 211 1.64 4.89 -18.36
C ALA A 211 1.59 3.35 -18.25
N ARG A 212 2.73 2.67 -18.27
CA ARG A 212 2.81 1.21 -18.05
C ARG A 212 2.41 0.83 -16.62
N GLU A 213 2.84 1.59 -15.63
CA GLU A 213 2.46 1.38 -14.23
C GLU A 213 0.96 1.57 -14.03
N GLU A 214 0.39 2.65 -14.58
CA GLU A 214 -1.05 2.91 -14.54
C GLU A 214 -1.85 1.81 -15.25
N ALA A 215 -1.41 1.37 -16.43
CA ALA A 215 -2.04 0.27 -17.15
C ALA A 215 -1.99 -1.05 -16.36
N ALA A 216 -0.89 -1.33 -15.65
CA ALA A 216 -0.76 -2.50 -14.79
C ALA A 216 -1.72 -2.41 -13.59
N ALA A 217 -1.80 -1.25 -12.94
CA ALA A 217 -2.71 -0.99 -11.82
C ALA A 217 -4.19 -1.13 -12.24
N LEU A 218 -4.57 -0.56 -13.38
CA LEU A 218 -5.92 -0.70 -13.94
C LEU A 218 -6.24 -2.15 -14.29
N LYS A 219 -5.27 -2.91 -14.81
CA LYS A 219 -5.46 -4.34 -15.10
C LYS A 219 -5.64 -5.17 -13.83
N MET A 220 -4.89 -4.89 -12.77
CA MET A 220 -5.11 -5.52 -11.47
C MET A 220 -6.52 -5.21 -10.95
N ARG A 221 -6.91 -3.94 -10.93
CA ARG A 221 -8.24 -3.52 -10.47
C ARG A 221 -9.37 -4.12 -11.30
N ALA A 222 -9.19 -4.26 -12.61
CA ALA A 222 -10.15 -4.92 -13.49
C ALA A 222 -10.30 -6.42 -13.16
N ASN A 223 -9.20 -7.10 -12.83
CA ASN A 223 -9.26 -8.49 -12.37
C ASN A 223 -9.93 -8.60 -10.99
N ASP A 224 -9.59 -7.73 -10.04
CA ASP A 224 -10.20 -7.73 -8.70
C ASP A 224 -11.72 -7.53 -8.79
N LEU A 225 -12.17 -6.55 -9.59
CA LEU A 225 -13.60 -6.32 -9.84
C LEU A 225 -14.27 -7.51 -10.52
N LYS A 226 -13.55 -8.25 -11.37
CA LYS A 226 -14.09 -9.45 -12.03
C LYS A 226 -14.27 -10.60 -11.02
N ASP A 227 -13.34 -10.76 -10.09
CA ASP A 227 -13.42 -11.76 -9.02
C ASP A 227 -14.51 -11.40 -8.00
N GLU A 228 -14.63 -10.12 -7.64
CA GLU A 228 -15.74 -9.60 -6.83
C GLU A 228 -17.09 -9.84 -7.50
N LEU A 229 -17.20 -9.55 -8.81
CA LEU A 229 -18.41 -9.80 -9.58
C LEU A 229 -18.75 -11.30 -9.60
N ALA A 230 -17.76 -12.17 -9.83
CA ALA A 230 -17.98 -13.61 -9.79
C ALA A 230 -18.49 -14.06 -8.41
N THR A 231 -17.87 -13.57 -7.34
CA THR A 231 -18.29 -13.85 -5.96
C THR A 231 -19.72 -13.37 -5.69
N ALA A 232 -20.07 -12.16 -6.13
CA ALA A 232 -21.41 -11.62 -5.99
C ALA A 232 -22.46 -12.42 -6.78
N VAL A 233 -22.12 -12.88 -7.99
CA VAL A 233 -22.98 -13.76 -8.81
C VAL A 233 -23.22 -15.09 -8.10
N TRP A 234 -22.18 -15.71 -7.53
CA TRP A 234 -22.33 -16.94 -6.75
C TRP A 234 -23.20 -16.73 -5.51
N ALA A 235 -22.98 -15.64 -4.76
CA ALA A 235 -23.79 -15.31 -3.59
C ALA A 235 -25.26 -15.03 -3.96
N PHE A 236 -25.50 -14.38 -5.11
CA PHE A 236 -26.84 -14.16 -5.63
C PHE A 236 -27.53 -15.48 -5.98
N GLN A 237 -26.85 -16.38 -6.68
CA GLN A 237 -27.39 -17.70 -7.03
C GLN A 237 -27.71 -18.54 -5.79
N GLU A 238 -26.86 -18.50 -4.76
CA GLU A 238 -27.12 -19.18 -3.49
C GLU A 238 -28.34 -18.57 -2.78
N ALA A 239 -28.45 -17.24 -2.75
CA ALA A 239 -29.61 -16.56 -2.19
C ALA A 239 -30.90 -16.86 -2.95
N GLU A 240 -30.85 -16.95 -4.28
CA GLU A 240 -31.99 -17.33 -5.13
C GLU A 240 -32.40 -18.80 -4.90
N ALA A 241 -31.44 -19.71 -4.76
CA ALA A 241 -31.71 -21.10 -4.40
C ALA A 241 -32.33 -21.24 -3.00
N GLU A 242 -31.83 -20.46 -2.04
CA GLU A 242 -32.39 -20.41 -0.68
C GLU A 242 -33.78 -19.75 -0.66
N GLU A 243 -34.02 -18.72 -1.47
CA GLU A 243 -35.35 -18.14 -1.68
C GLU A 243 -36.31 -19.22 -2.17
N GLU A 244 -35.96 -19.96 -3.22
CA GLU A 244 -36.82 -21.01 -3.78
C GLU A 244 -37.05 -22.14 -2.77
N ARG A 245 -36.02 -22.53 -2.01
CA ARG A 245 -36.14 -23.50 -0.90
C ARG A 245 -37.12 -23.02 0.18
N LEU A 246 -37.00 -21.76 0.61
CA LEU A 246 -37.89 -21.15 1.59
C LEU A 246 -39.30 -20.99 1.03
N ARG A 247 -39.45 -20.63 -0.24
CA ARG A 247 -40.73 -20.50 -0.94
C ARG A 247 -41.47 -21.84 -0.99
N ALA A 248 -40.74 -22.95 -1.16
CA ALA A 248 -41.30 -24.30 -1.03
C ALA A 248 -41.72 -24.66 0.42
N GLN A 249 -41.11 -24.04 1.43
CA GLN A 249 -41.45 -24.22 2.85
C GLN A 249 -42.55 -23.27 3.34
N VAL A 250 -42.79 -22.16 2.63
CA VAL A 250 -43.95 -21.30 2.87
C VAL A 250 -45.20 -22.11 2.57
N VAL A 251 -46.02 -22.26 3.61
CA VAL A 251 -47.25 -23.06 3.62
C VAL A 251 -48.13 -22.68 2.43
N SER A 252 -48.39 -23.65 1.55
CA SER A 252 -49.20 -23.51 0.34
C SER A 252 -50.68 -23.16 0.59
N SER A 253 -51.16 -23.22 1.84
CA SER A 253 -52.47 -22.70 2.25
C SER A 253 -52.46 -22.30 3.74
N PRO A 254 -52.18 -21.02 4.05
CA PRO A 254 -52.25 -20.48 5.40
C PRO A 254 -53.64 -20.66 6.04
N ASP A 255 -54.70 -20.59 5.24
CA ASP A 255 -56.08 -20.73 5.70
C ASP A 255 -56.39 -22.15 6.17
N ARG A 256 -55.87 -23.18 5.48
CA ARG A 256 -56.04 -24.58 5.90
C ARG A 256 -55.36 -24.87 7.24
N ARG A 257 -54.17 -24.30 7.48
CA ARG A 257 -53.47 -24.43 8.76
C ARG A 257 -54.12 -23.62 9.88
N ARG A 258 -54.70 -22.44 9.60
CA ARG A 258 -55.52 -21.70 10.58
C ARG A 258 -56.77 -22.47 10.97
N ALA A 259 -57.49 -23.04 10.01
CA ALA A 259 -58.68 -23.86 10.27
C ALA A 259 -58.36 -25.10 11.13
N GLU A 260 -57.22 -25.77 10.88
CA GLU A 260 -56.79 -26.90 11.71
C GLU A 260 -56.34 -26.48 13.12
N LEU A 261 -55.70 -25.32 13.26
CA LEU A 261 -55.35 -24.73 14.56
C LEU A 261 -56.59 -24.33 15.36
N GLU A 262 -57.59 -23.71 14.74
CA GLU A 262 -58.87 -23.39 15.38
C GLU A 262 -59.59 -24.67 15.83
N HIS A 263 -59.63 -25.69 14.98
CA HIS A 263 -60.22 -26.99 15.32
C HIS A 263 -59.50 -27.65 16.50
N ARG A 264 -58.15 -27.66 16.52
CA ARG A 264 -57.39 -28.20 17.65
C ARG A 264 -57.50 -27.35 18.91
N SER A 265 -57.62 -26.03 18.79
CA SER A 265 -57.88 -25.16 19.93
C SER A 265 -59.24 -25.50 20.56
N ALA A 266 -60.28 -25.70 19.75
CA ALA A 266 -61.61 -26.07 20.22
C ALA A 266 -61.60 -27.44 20.93
N LEU A 267 -60.85 -28.41 20.41
CA LEU A 267 -60.64 -29.70 21.07
C LEU A 267 -59.89 -29.56 22.40
N LEU A 268 -58.89 -28.68 22.48
CA LEU A 268 -58.16 -28.40 23.72
C LEU A 268 -59.06 -27.76 24.78
N THR A 269 -59.91 -26.80 24.39
CA THR A 269 -60.85 -26.15 25.31
C THR A 269 -61.85 -27.17 25.86
N LYS A 270 -62.39 -28.04 24.99
CA LYS A 270 -63.29 -29.12 25.40
C LYS A 270 -62.61 -30.10 26.37
N ALA A 271 -61.37 -30.50 26.09
CA ALA A 271 -60.61 -31.37 26.97
C ALA A 271 -60.32 -30.72 28.34
N LYS A 272 -60.06 -29.41 28.39
CA LYS A 272 -59.92 -28.66 29.65
C LYS A 272 -61.22 -28.62 30.45
N ASP A 273 -62.35 -28.39 29.80
CA ASP A 273 -63.66 -28.39 30.45
C ASP A 273 -64.01 -29.77 31.03
N ASP A 274 -63.69 -30.84 30.30
CA ASP A 274 -63.89 -32.21 30.78
C ASP A 274 -62.94 -32.55 31.94
N CYS A 275 -61.70 -32.06 31.91
CA CYS A 275 -60.75 -32.20 33.02
C CYS A 275 -61.23 -31.48 34.28
N ASN A 276 -61.74 -30.25 34.15
CA ASN A 276 -62.30 -29.48 35.26
C ASN A 276 -63.54 -30.15 35.87
N LYS A 277 -64.40 -30.77 35.05
CA LYS A 277 -65.54 -31.57 35.55
C LYS A 277 -65.06 -32.78 36.35
N LEU A 278 -64.12 -33.55 35.80
CA LEU A 278 -63.54 -34.70 36.48
C LEU A 278 -62.84 -34.31 37.79
N GLU A 279 -62.16 -33.16 37.82
CA GLU A 279 -61.48 -32.65 39.02
C GLU A 279 -62.48 -32.26 40.12
N ASN A 280 -63.61 -31.65 39.74
CA ASN A 280 -64.73 -31.37 40.64
C ASN A 280 -65.39 -32.66 41.17
N ASP A 281 -65.54 -33.67 40.33
CA ASP A 281 -66.08 -34.97 40.75
C ASP A 281 -65.14 -35.69 41.72
N VAL A 282 -63.83 -35.62 41.49
CA VAL A 282 -62.79 -36.16 42.40
C VAL A 282 -62.79 -35.41 43.74
N GLN A 283 -62.94 -34.08 43.74
CA GLN A 283 -63.10 -33.26 44.94
C GLN A 283 -64.35 -33.68 45.74
N SER A 284 -65.49 -33.82 45.07
CA SER A 284 -66.75 -34.29 45.66
C SER A 284 -66.63 -35.70 46.24
N ALA A 285 -65.97 -36.61 45.53
CA ALA A 285 -65.69 -37.96 46.01
C ALA A 285 -64.78 -37.98 47.25
N LYS A 286 -63.70 -37.18 47.27
CA LYS A 286 -62.81 -37.04 48.44
C LYS A 286 -63.57 -36.56 49.68
N LEU A 287 -64.44 -35.56 49.51
CA LEU A 287 -65.31 -35.06 50.60
C LEU A 287 -66.25 -36.16 51.12
N LYS A 288 -66.84 -36.96 50.24
CA LYS A 288 -67.65 -38.13 50.62
C LYS A 288 -66.81 -39.19 51.36
N THR A 289 -65.60 -39.48 50.90
CA THR A 289 -64.70 -40.44 51.57
C THR A 289 -64.30 -40.00 52.97
N VAL A 290 -64.04 -38.70 53.20
CA VAL A 290 -63.76 -38.16 54.54
C VAL A 290 -64.97 -38.36 55.47
N LYS A 291 -66.19 -38.07 54.98
CA LYS A 291 -67.42 -38.29 55.75
C LYS A 291 -67.65 -39.77 56.09
N VAL A 292 -67.38 -40.68 55.16
CA VAL A 292 -67.49 -42.14 55.40
C VAL A 292 -66.43 -42.61 56.40
N LYS A 293 -65.19 -42.10 56.34
CA LYS A 293 -64.16 -42.42 57.34
C LYS A 293 -64.55 -41.95 58.74
N GLN A 294 -65.13 -40.76 58.86
CA GLN A 294 -65.63 -40.26 60.14
C GLN A 294 -66.78 -41.14 60.66
N ALA A 295 -67.77 -41.44 59.81
CA ALA A 295 -68.88 -42.33 60.17
C ALA A 295 -68.41 -43.75 60.54
N SER A 296 -67.37 -44.27 59.89
CA SER A 296 -66.77 -45.56 60.24
C SER A 296 -66.10 -45.53 61.61
N LYS A 297 -65.44 -44.43 61.96
CA LYS A 297 -64.81 -44.25 63.28
C LYS A 297 -65.84 -44.10 64.39
N ASP A 298 -66.94 -43.40 64.11
CA ASP A 298 -68.08 -43.28 65.02
C ASP A 298 -68.81 -44.63 65.18
N LEU A 299 -68.88 -45.45 64.12
CA LEU A 299 -69.41 -46.81 64.18
C LEU A 299 -68.52 -47.75 64.99
N GLU A 300 -67.20 -47.63 64.85
CA GLU A 300 -66.23 -48.41 65.62
C GLU A 300 -66.30 -48.04 67.12
N SER A 301 -66.46 -46.76 67.44
CA SER A 301 -66.71 -46.32 68.82
C SER A 301 -68.04 -46.82 69.39
N THR A 302 -69.09 -46.91 68.58
CA THR A 302 -70.38 -47.44 69.04
C THR A 302 -70.36 -48.95 69.18
N LEU A 303 -69.58 -49.68 68.39
CA LEU A 303 -69.35 -51.12 68.56
C LEU A 303 -68.64 -51.44 69.88
N VAL A 304 -67.63 -50.66 70.28
CA VAL A 304 -66.99 -50.82 71.62
C VAL A 304 -68.00 -50.67 72.74
N ILE A 305 -68.86 -49.64 72.68
CA ILE A 305 -69.93 -49.43 73.66
C ILE A 305 -70.95 -50.59 73.64
N LEU A 306 -71.21 -51.15 72.46
CA LEU A 306 -72.11 -52.30 72.28
C LEU A 306 -71.54 -53.58 72.86
N ASP A 307 -70.24 -53.81 72.73
CA ASP A 307 -69.55 -54.96 73.34
C ASP A 307 -69.51 -54.83 74.87
N ASP A 308 -69.25 -53.63 75.42
CA ASP A 308 -69.34 -53.37 76.87
C ASP A 308 -70.77 -53.64 77.40
N LEU A 309 -71.79 -53.20 76.67
CA LEU A 309 -73.20 -53.48 77.01
C LEU A 309 -73.55 -54.97 76.89
N ARG A 310 -72.96 -55.67 75.93
CA ARG A 310 -73.18 -57.11 75.73
C ARG A 310 -72.54 -57.93 76.83
N GLU A 311 -71.33 -57.55 77.25
CA GLU A 311 -70.64 -58.17 78.39
C GLU A 311 -71.44 -57.97 79.68
N GLU A 312 -72.00 -56.77 79.89
CA GLU A 312 -72.86 -56.50 81.05
C GLU A 312 -74.22 -57.24 80.98
N ALA A 313 -74.79 -57.42 79.78
CA ALA A 313 -75.98 -58.23 79.58
C ALA A 313 -75.73 -59.73 79.87
N THR A 314 -74.54 -60.25 79.54
CA THR A 314 -74.16 -61.63 79.89
C THR A 314 -74.00 -61.82 81.40
N LYS A 315 -73.41 -60.86 82.12
CA LYS A 315 -73.35 -60.90 83.59
C LYS A 315 -74.74 -60.90 84.23
N LEU A 316 -75.67 -60.10 83.69
CA LEU A 316 -77.06 -60.07 84.14
C LEU A 316 -77.79 -61.40 83.88
N ALA A 317 -77.54 -62.05 82.74
CA ALA A 317 -78.12 -63.36 82.43
C ALA A 317 -77.62 -64.46 83.39
N ASP A 318 -76.33 -64.46 83.74
CA ASP A 318 -75.76 -65.41 84.71
C ASP A 318 -76.32 -65.20 86.13
N LEU A 319 -76.52 -63.95 86.54
CA LEU A 319 -77.19 -63.59 87.80
C LEU A 319 -78.65 -64.07 87.86
N ILE A 320 -79.37 -64.00 86.73
CA ILE A 320 -80.75 -64.53 86.63
C ILE A 320 -80.75 -66.05 86.77
N LEU A 321 -79.82 -66.77 86.13
CA LEU A 321 -79.71 -68.23 86.27
C LEU A 321 -79.36 -68.66 87.70
N GLN A 322 -78.45 -67.95 88.39
CA GLN A 322 -78.16 -68.21 89.80
C GLN A 322 -79.36 -67.96 90.72
N LYS A 323 -80.15 -66.91 90.44
CA LYS A 323 -81.41 -66.63 91.16
C LYS A 323 -82.43 -67.75 90.94
N GLU A 324 -82.57 -68.26 89.73
CA GLU A 324 -83.52 -69.37 89.44
C GLU A 324 -83.10 -70.69 90.10
N SER A 325 -81.79 -70.96 90.17
CA SER A 325 -81.25 -72.13 90.88
C SER A 325 -81.53 -72.07 92.38
N THR A 326 -81.28 -70.93 93.01
CA THR A 326 -81.52 -70.73 94.45
C THR A 326 -83.01 -70.75 94.80
N LEU A 327 -83.88 -70.22 93.94
CA LEU A 327 -85.34 -70.33 94.10
C LEU A 327 -85.83 -71.79 94.06
N LYS A 328 -85.30 -72.61 93.13
CA LYS A 328 -85.64 -74.05 93.06
C LYS A 328 -85.18 -74.83 94.28
N GLU A 329 -84.01 -74.52 94.83
CA GLU A 329 -83.54 -75.10 96.09
C GLU A 329 -84.46 -74.70 97.25
N MET A 330 -84.86 -73.42 97.32
CA MET A 330 -85.75 -72.91 98.37
C MET A 330 -87.14 -73.57 98.33
N ASP A 331 -87.71 -73.79 97.14
CA ASP A 331 -88.98 -74.52 96.97
C ASP A 331 -88.87 -75.99 97.40
N SER A 332 -87.72 -76.63 97.17
CA SER A 332 -87.48 -78.01 97.61
C SER A 332 -87.37 -78.12 99.14
N PHE A 333 -86.81 -77.10 99.80
CA PHE A 333 -86.79 -77.01 101.27
C PHE A 333 -88.16 -76.68 101.85
N MET A 334 -88.97 -75.84 101.19
CA MET A 334 -90.34 -75.54 101.60
C MET A 334 -91.23 -76.79 101.58
N LYS A 335 -91.12 -77.63 100.54
CA LYS A 335 -91.85 -78.91 100.50
C LYS A 335 -91.45 -79.86 101.62
N LYS A 336 -90.13 -80.05 101.83
CA LYS A 336 -89.62 -80.87 102.94
C LYS A 336 -90.07 -80.34 104.31
N LYS A 337 -90.14 -79.02 104.48
CA LYS A 337 -90.65 -78.40 105.72
C LYS A 337 -92.13 -78.72 105.96
N ASN A 338 -92.96 -78.69 104.92
CA ASN A 338 -94.38 -79.03 105.05
C ASN A 338 -94.59 -80.52 105.39
N ASP A 339 -93.85 -81.41 104.73
CA ASP A 339 -93.95 -82.86 105.01
C ASP A 339 -93.57 -83.16 106.49
N PHE A 340 -92.52 -82.51 107.00
CA PHE A 340 -92.14 -82.60 108.43
C PHE A 340 -93.18 -82.00 109.38
N PHE A 341 -93.92 -80.97 108.95
CA PHE A 341 -94.94 -80.34 109.76
C PHE A 341 -96.18 -81.24 109.91
N GLU A 342 -96.61 -81.90 108.82
CA GLU A 342 -97.70 -82.87 108.85
C GLU A 342 -97.34 -84.10 109.72
N GLU A 343 -96.12 -84.60 109.61
CA GLU A 343 -95.63 -85.73 110.41
C GLU A 343 -95.52 -85.38 111.92
N SER A 344 -95.17 -84.13 112.25
CA SER A 344 -95.17 -83.62 113.63
C SER A 344 -96.59 -83.47 114.20
N GLU A 345 -97.55 -83.05 113.38
CA GLU A 345 -98.94 -82.88 113.83
C GLU A 345 -99.63 -84.24 114.08
N GLU A 346 -99.32 -85.26 113.27
CA GLU A 346 -99.79 -86.63 113.51
C GLU A 346 -99.18 -87.26 114.78
N ALA A 347 -97.91 -86.98 115.06
CA ALA A 347 -97.24 -87.41 116.28
C ALA A 347 -97.85 -86.75 117.53
N GLU A 348 -98.16 -85.45 117.49
CA GLU A 348 -98.84 -84.75 118.60
C GLU A 348 -100.25 -85.31 118.86
N ARG A 349 -101.03 -85.61 117.80
CA ARG A 349 -102.37 -86.23 117.94
C ARG A 349 -102.31 -87.65 118.50
N TYR A 350 -101.24 -88.40 118.22
CA TYR A 350 -101.02 -89.73 118.81
C TYR A 350 -100.65 -89.63 120.29
N LEU A 351 -99.78 -88.68 120.64
CA LEU A 351 -99.33 -88.44 122.01
C LEU A 351 -100.50 -88.01 122.91
N HIS A 352 -101.35 -87.08 122.45
CA HIS A 352 -102.54 -86.64 123.17
C HIS A 352 -103.52 -87.79 123.50
N ARG A 353 -103.76 -88.71 122.54
CA ARG A 353 -104.63 -89.89 122.79
C ARG A 353 -104.04 -90.85 123.81
N THR A 354 -102.72 -90.98 123.86
CA THR A 354 -102.07 -91.85 124.86
C THR A 354 -102.08 -91.25 126.25
N GLU A 355 -101.94 -89.93 126.37
CA GLU A 355 -102.03 -89.20 127.65
C GLU A 355 -103.43 -89.31 128.26
N GLU A 356 -104.51 -89.18 127.46
CA GLU A 356 -105.88 -89.37 127.95
C GLU A 356 -106.14 -90.80 128.44
N ARG A 357 -105.58 -91.81 127.76
CA ARG A 357 -105.71 -93.22 128.15
C ARG A 357 -104.99 -93.52 129.48
N ILE A 358 -103.82 -92.93 129.70
CA ILE A 358 -103.08 -93.05 130.96
C ILE A 358 -103.83 -92.32 132.09
N SER A 359 -104.39 -91.14 131.83
CA SER A 359 -105.21 -90.40 132.80
C SER A 359 -106.42 -91.22 133.28
N HIS A 360 -107.07 -91.96 132.37
CA HIS A 360 -108.15 -92.87 132.72
C HIS A 360 -107.71 -94.06 133.57
N GLN A 361 -106.54 -94.67 133.29
CA GLN A 361 -106.00 -95.77 134.08
C GLN A 361 -105.55 -95.32 135.48
N VAL A 362 -105.00 -94.11 135.62
CA VAL A 362 -104.62 -93.54 136.92
C VAL A 362 -105.86 -93.29 137.80
N LYS A 363 -106.98 -92.84 137.21
CA LYS A 363 -108.24 -92.71 137.95
C LYS A 363 -108.82 -94.07 138.38
N ALA A 364 -108.73 -95.09 137.52
CA ALA A 364 -109.18 -96.45 137.85
C ALA A 364 -108.35 -97.09 138.98
N HIS A 365 -107.03 -96.89 139.00
CA HIS A 365 -106.20 -97.36 140.11
C HIS A 365 -106.44 -96.60 141.42
N LYS A 366 -106.78 -95.31 141.37
CA LYS A 366 -107.21 -94.56 142.57
C LYS A 366 -108.47 -95.13 143.20
N MET A 367 -109.44 -95.58 142.40
CA MET A 367 -110.62 -96.29 142.88
C MET A 367 -110.26 -97.61 143.57
N GLN A 368 -109.20 -98.29 143.13
CA GLN A 368 -108.78 -99.57 143.70
C GLN A 368 -108.03 -99.41 145.04
N ILE A 369 -107.18 -98.38 145.16
CA ILE A 369 -106.41 -98.13 146.40
C ILE A 369 -107.32 -97.66 147.54
N ALA A 370 -108.32 -96.83 147.28
CA ALA A 370 -109.26 -96.37 148.30
C ALA A 370 -110.07 -97.54 148.91
N ALA A 371 -110.51 -98.48 148.08
CA ALA A 371 -111.25 -99.67 148.53
C ALA A 371 -110.38 -100.62 149.38
N THR A 372 -109.09 -100.73 149.07
CA THR A 372 -108.15 -101.55 149.86
C THR A 372 -107.73 -100.88 151.16
N GLN A 373 -107.72 -99.55 151.22
CA GLN A 373 -107.29 -98.81 152.41
C GLN A 373 -108.31 -98.90 153.54
N GLU A 374 -109.60 -98.88 153.26
CA GLU A 374 -110.60 -98.90 154.34
C GLU A 374 -110.92 -100.32 154.84
N SER A 375 -110.77 -101.32 153.96
CA SER A 375 -110.66 -102.72 154.39
C SER A 375 -109.50 -102.94 155.38
N LEU A 376 -108.45 -102.12 155.34
CA LEU A 376 -107.30 -102.18 156.26
C LEU A 376 -107.62 -101.56 157.63
N ASP A 377 -108.42 -100.50 157.67
CA ASP A 377 -108.78 -99.84 158.94
C ASP A 377 -109.80 -100.66 159.75
N LEU A 378 -110.64 -101.44 159.06
CA LEU A 378 -111.44 -102.50 159.67
C LEU A 378 -110.56 -103.56 160.37
N ALA A 379 -109.39 -103.87 159.81
CA ALA A 379 -108.45 -104.85 160.38
C ALA A 379 -107.59 -104.28 161.53
N LYS A 380 -107.25 -102.99 161.51
CA LYS A 380 -106.42 -102.37 162.57
C LYS A 380 -107.15 -102.16 163.90
N SER A 381 -108.44 -101.86 163.89
CA SER A 381 -109.17 -101.65 165.15
C SER A 381 -109.49 -102.95 165.88
N GLN A 382 -109.68 -104.05 165.14
CA GLN A 382 -109.73 -105.40 165.71
C GLN A 382 -108.40 -105.81 166.37
N LEU A 383 -107.27 -105.22 165.98
CA LEU A 383 -105.95 -105.50 166.57
C LEU A 383 -105.67 -104.67 167.84
N LEU A 384 -106.26 -103.47 167.97
CA LEU A 384 -106.17 -102.66 169.20
C LEU A 384 -107.00 -103.23 170.36
N ALA A 385 -108.04 -104.00 170.05
CA ALA A 385 -108.71 -104.87 171.01
C ALA A 385 -107.78 -105.96 171.58
N VAL A 386 -106.70 -106.34 170.86
CA VAL A 386 -105.78 -107.42 171.25
C VAL A 386 -104.51 -106.91 171.95
N GLU A 387 -104.08 -105.66 171.71
CA GLU A 387 -102.83 -105.13 172.31
C GLU A 387 -102.96 -104.56 173.72
N LYS A 388 -104.14 -104.12 174.19
CA LYS A 388 -104.25 -103.59 175.57
C LYS A 388 -104.61 -104.65 176.61
N ASP A 389 -105.29 -105.71 176.20
CA ASP A 389 -105.25 -107.01 176.88
C ASP A 389 -103.80 -107.49 177.11
N ARG A 390 -102.83 -107.06 176.27
CA ARG A 390 -101.39 -107.35 176.47
C ARG A 390 -100.69 -106.44 177.50
N ARG A 391 -101.22 -105.26 177.85
CA ARG A 391 -100.59 -104.33 178.83
C ARG A 391 -101.18 -104.41 180.24
N GLU A 392 -102.39 -104.96 180.40
CA GLU A 392 -102.76 -105.63 181.66
C GLU A 392 -101.72 -106.70 182.05
N GLY A 393 -101.12 -107.34 181.05
CA GLY A 393 -100.31 -108.54 181.18
C GLY A 393 -98.84 -108.30 181.48
N MET A 394 -98.22 -107.18 181.10
CA MET A 394 -96.88 -106.82 181.60
C MET A 394 -97.05 -105.97 182.84
N LEU A 395 -97.45 -106.63 183.92
CA LEU A 395 -96.44 -107.23 184.77
C LEU A 395 -95.63 -106.11 185.42
N ARG A 396 -95.90 -105.85 186.68
CA ARG A 396 -95.87 -106.92 187.73
C ARG A 396 -94.54 -107.73 187.69
N VAL A 397 -93.54 -107.33 186.89
CA VAL A 397 -92.19 -107.93 186.80
C VAL A 397 -91.10 -106.97 187.29
N GLN A 398 -91.34 -105.66 187.47
CA GLN A 398 -90.36 -104.74 188.10
C GLN A 398 -90.76 -104.14 189.45
N ALA A 399 -91.66 -104.83 190.16
CA ALA A 399 -91.86 -104.67 191.59
C ALA A 399 -90.67 -105.18 192.47
N GLY A 400 -89.45 -105.31 191.96
CA GLY A 400 -88.54 -106.33 192.54
C GLY A 400 -87.18 -105.88 193.05
N GLU A 401 -86.51 -104.93 192.42
CA GLU A 401 -85.04 -104.90 192.52
C GLU A 401 -84.49 -103.49 192.79
N ALA A 402 -84.01 -103.32 194.03
CA ALA A 402 -83.17 -102.26 194.63
C ALA A 402 -83.90 -100.94 194.97
N GLU A 403 -84.41 -100.67 196.19
CA GLU A 403 -83.92 -100.97 197.55
C GLU A 403 -82.46 -100.54 197.83
N GLU A 404 -82.36 -99.58 198.77
CA GLU A 404 -81.27 -99.31 199.70
C GLU A 404 -79.83 -99.65 199.29
N ASN A 405 -79.05 -98.59 199.04
CA ASN A 405 -77.76 -98.37 199.69
C ASN A 405 -77.46 -96.88 199.80
#